data_AF-A0A816FHW4-F1
#
_entry.id   AF-A0A816FHW4-F1
#
_cell.length_a   1.000
_cell.length_b   1.000
_cell.length_c   1.000
_cell.angle_alpha   90.00
_cell.angle_beta   90.00
_cell.angle_gamma   90.00
#
_symmetry.space_group_name_H-M   'P 1'
#
loop_
_entity.id
_entity.type
_entity.pdbx_description
1 polymer ?
#
loop_
_entity_poly.entity_id
_entity_poly.type
_entity_poly.pdbx_seq_one_letter_code
_entity_poly.pdbx_strand_id
1 'polypeptide(L)'
;MAKLVGWASVERHILIFHSKWIATKMQRILIHYIPLMLIIMYGILLYGIITPINDCGRGFNYNSMLCGYYSCVYDSAGYSLYEFMSGGVLSSICIGFGSAFLIIRIIIQKRRLQQQVHWRRYRKMTIQLLSVTSIFFIIYLPPVLLGISKKLGVPSSVGSDYSTYANFFSNYVVLLFPFTCLGTLPQLRTRVKTIFRFCYQQQQNRVVPITITVKPIQQSRV
;
A
#
# COMPACT_ATOMS: atom_id res chain seq x y z
N MET A 1 1.43 3.28 10.43
CA MET A 1 1.13 2.71 9.09
C MET A 1 -0.26 2.09 8.98
N ALA A 2 -0.64 1.12 9.84
CA ALA A 2 -1.90 0.39 9.74
C ALA A 2 -3.16 1.28 9.68
N LYS A 3 -3.13 2.44 10.36
CA LYS A 3 -4.18 3.47 10.32
C LYS A 3 -4.49 3.93 8.88
N LEU A 4 -3.46 4.18 8.05
CA LEU A 4 -3.61 4.58 6.64
C LEU A 4 -4.14 3.45 5.77
N VAL A 5 -3.66 2.21 6.00
CA VAL A 5 -4.12 1.03 5.24
C VAL A 5 -5.58 0.72 5.57
N GLY A 6 -5.97 0.84 6.84
CA GLY A 6 -7.34 0.70 7.29
C GLY A 6 -8.26 1.74 6.65
N TRP A 7 -7.84 3.00 6.65
CA TRP A 7 -8.59 4.06 5.97
C TRP A 7 -8.71 3.82 4.47
N ALA A 8 -7.62 3.48 3.77
CA ALA A 8 -7.65 3.20 2.34
C ALA A 8 -8.58 2.01 2.00
N SER A 9 -8.74 1.04 2.90
CA SER A 9 -9.70 -0.06 2.75
C SER A 9 -11.15 0.44 2.82
N VAL A 10 -11.47 1.25 3.83
CA VAL A 10 -12.80 1.86 4.02
C VAL A 10 -13.15 2.81 2.87
N GLU A 11 -12.21 3.65 2.46
CA GLU A 11 -12.38 4.58 1.36
C GLU A 11 -12.72 3.85 0.05
N ARG A 12 -12.00 2.78 -0.28
CA ARG A 12 -12.28 1.94 -1.46
C ARG A 12 -13.65 1.28 -1.37
N HIS A 13 -14.08 0.89 -0.17
CA HIS A 13 -15.43 0.37 0.05
C HIS A 13 -16.49 1.44 -0.32
N ILE A 14 -16.33 2.66 0.19
CA ILE A 14 -17.26 3.77 -0.10
C ILE A 14 -17.26 4.09 -1.61
N LEU A 15 -16.10 4.15 -2.27
CA LEU A 15 -15.99 4.44 -3.70
C LEU A 15 -16.68 3.40 -4.59
N ILE A 16 -16.63 2.12 -4.22
CA ILE A 16 -17.22 1.03 -5.00
C ILE A 16 -18.75 1.01 -4.87
N PHE A 17 -19.27 1.13 -3.65
CA PHE A 17 -20.69 0.89 -3.39
C PHE A 17 -21.53 2.17 -3.29
N HIS A 18 -20.90 3.26 -2.86
CA HIS A 18 -21.53 4.54 -2.60
C HIS A 18 -20.92 5.63 -3.49
N SER A 19 -20.75 5.34 -4.79
CA SER A 19 -20.26 6.34 -5.75
C SER A 19 -21.09 7.63 -5.76
N LYS A 20 -22.40 7.53 -5.45
CA LYS A 20 -23.31 8.67 -5.27
C LYS A 20 -22.95 9.56 -4.08
N TRP A 21 -22.35 9.01 -3.02
CA TRP A 21 -21.91 9.79 -1.85
C TRP A 21 -20.66 10.62 -2.13
N ILE A 22 -19.95 10.36 -3.24
CA ILE A 22 -18.75 11.12 -3.66
C ILE A 22 -19.05 11.94 -4.93
N ALA A 23 -20.34 12.05 -5.30
CA ALA A 23 -20.77 12.76 -6.50
C ALA A 23 -20.53 14.28 -6.38
N THR A 24 -20.74 14.85 -5.19
CA THR A 24 -20.57 16.30 -4.97
C THR A 24 -19.19 16.63 -4.41
N LYS A 25 -18.67 17.82 -4.76
CA LYS A 25 -17.36 18.30 -4.28
C LYS A 25 -17.30 18.36 -2.76
N MET A 26 -18.38 18.82 -2.11
CA MET A 26 -18.44 18.95 -0.65
C MET A 26 -18.40 17.59 0.06
N GLN A 27 -19.15 16.60 -0.42
CA GLN A 27 -19.13 15.26 0.17
C GLN A 27 -17.78 14.57 -0.06
N ARG A 28 -17.13 14.80 -1.22
CA ARG A 28 -15.77 14.31 -1.44
C ARG A 28 -14.80 14.88 -0.41
N ILE A 29 -14.87 16.17 -0.11
CA ILE A 29 -14.04 16.79 0.93
C ILE A 29 -14.28 16.12 2.28
N LEU A 30 -15.55 16.01 2.68
CA LEU A 30 -15.94 15.47 3.99
C LEU A 30 -15.56 14.00 4.18
N ILE A 31 -15.81 13.16 3.17
CA ILE A 31 -15.70 11.71 3.31
C ILE A 31 -14.31 11.21 2.93
N HIS A 32 -13.61 11.86 2.00
CA HIS A 32 -12.31 11.38 1.51
C HIS A 32 -11.14 12.19 2.09
N TYR A 33 -11.19 13.51 1.99
CA TYR A 33 -10.05 14.36 2.34
C TYR A 33 -9.90 14.61 3.83
N ILE A 34 -11.00 14.89 4.55
CA ILE A 34 -10.94 15.20 6.00
C ILE A 34 -10.31 14.04 6.80
N PRO A 35 -10.74 12.78 6.67
CA PRO A 35 -10.18 11.71 7.48
C PRO A 35 -8.71 11.43 7.15
N LEU A 36 -8.32 11.57 5.88
CA LEU A 36 -6.93 11.45 5.46
C LEU A 36 -6.07 12.57 6.07
N MET A 37 -6.56 13.82 6.03
CA MET A 37 -5.89 14.96 6.66
C MET A 37 -5.75 14.78 8.18
N LEU A 38 -6.79 14.27 8.85
CA LEU A 38 -6.74 13.98 10.28
C LEU A 38 -5.68 12.92 10.61
N ILE A 39 -5.58 11.84 9.84
CA ILE A 39 -4.55 10.80 10.06
C ILE A 39 -3.14 11.35 9.84
N ILE A 40 -2.94 12.17 8.80
CA ILE A 40 -1.64 12.80 8.51
C ILE A 40 -1.27 13.78 9.61
N MET A 41 -2.19 14.68 9.98
CA MET A 41 -1.99 15.67 11.05
C MET A 41 -1.68 14.99 12.38
N TYR A 42 -2.40 13.92 12.72
CA TYR A 42 -2.13 13.10 13.89
C TYR A 42 -0.70 12.52 13.86
N GLY A 43 -0.24 12.02 12.71
CA GLY A 43 1.12 11.54 12.56
C GLY A 43 2.17 12.63 12.76
N ILE A 44 1.94 13.82 12.20
CA ILE A 44 2.85 14.97 12.35
C ILE A 44 2.89 15.44 13.82
N LEU A 45 1.73 15.57 14.47
CA LEU A 45 1.66 16.00 15.87
C LEU A 45 2.39 15.03 16.81
N LEU A 46 2.14 13.72 16.67
CA LEU A 46 2.73 12.73 17.57
C LEU A 46 4.20 12.44 17.27
N TYR A 47 4.53 12.15 16.01
CA TYR A 47 5.89 11.75 15.66
C TYR A 47 6.80 12.93 15.35
N GLY A 48 6.25 14.05 14.86
CA GLY A 48 7.02 15.23 14.48
C GLY A 48 7.17 16.28 15.58
N ILE A 49 6.22 16.38 16.51
CA ILE A 49 6.21 17.43 17.55
C ILE A 49 6.38 16.83 18.95
N ILE A 50 5.52 15.89 19.36
CA ILE A 50 5.54 15.33 20.73
C ILE A 50 6.81 14.50 20.98
N THR A 51 7.26 13.73 19.99
CA THR A 51 8.47 12.90 20.10
C THR A 51 9.74 13.73 20.38
N PRO A 52 10.07 14.80 19.62
CA PRO A 52 11.28 15.58 19.89
C PRO A 52 11.19 16.49 21.13
N ILE A 53 9.99 16.90 21.56
CA ILE A 53 9.82 17.73 22.77
C ILE A 53 10.16 16.93 24.03
N ASN A 54 9.86 15.63 24.05
CA ASN A 54 10.22 14.72 25.14
C ASN A 54 11.67 14.21 24.95
N ASP A 55 12.66 15.10 25.03
CA ASP A 55 14.10 14.79 24.90
C ASP A 55 14.59 13.94 26.09
N CYS A 56 14.38 12.62 26.02
CA CYS A 56 14.73 11.70 27.10
C CYS A 56 16.18 11.23 27.09
N GLY A 57 17.09 12.20 27.04
CA GLY A 57 18.53 11.93 27.00
C GLY A 57 18.96 11.41 25.63
N ARG A 58 19.96 12.07 25.04
CA ARG A 58 20.40 11.86 23.65
C ARG A 58 21.27 10.61 23.48
N GLY A 59 20.77 9.45 23.89
CA GLY A 59 21.42 8.16 23.66
C GLY A 59 21.10 7.63 22.27
N PHE A 60 22.04 7.69 21.34
CA PHE A 60 21.91 7.00 20.06
C PHE A 60 22.13 5.49 20.28
N ASN A 61 21.14 4.66 19.96
CA ASN A 61 21.24 3.22 20.20
C ASN A 61 21.70 2.47 18.94
N TYR A 62 23.01 2.25 18.84
CA TYR A 62 23.65 1.48 17.76
C TYR A 62 23.32 -0.01 17.78
N ASN A 63 22.78 -0.54 18.88
CA ASN A 63 22.40 -1.95 19.00
C ASN A 63 20.96 -2.22 18.50
N SER A 64 20.23 -1.19 18.08
CA SER A 64 18.89 -1.34 17.54
C SER A 64 18.92 -1.65 16.04
N MET A 65 18.06 -2.58 15.59
CA MET A 65 18.01 -3.03 14.18
C MET A 65 17.66 -1.91 13.19
N LEU A 66 17.03 -0.83 13.66
CA LEU A 66 16.64 0.34 12.86
C LEU A 66 17.59 1.53 13.02
N CYS A 67 18.68 1.42 13.80
CA CYS A 67 19.68 2.46 14.06
C CYS A 67 19.07 3.87 14.21
N GLY A 68 18.74 4.30 15.43
CA GLY A 68 18.11 5.60 15.61
C GLY A 68 18.06 6.12 17.04
N TYR A 69 17.49 7.30 17.15
CA TYR A 69 17.16 7.90 18.45
C TYR A 69 16.15 7.03 19.18
N TYR A 70 16.50 6.61 20.39
CA TYR A 70 15.57 5.94 21.28
C TYR A 70 14.50 6.93 21.72
N SER A 71 13.24 6.66 21.36
CA SER A 71 12.10 7.47 21.81
C SER A 71 11.54 6.88 23.10
N CYS A 72 11.89 7.51 24.23
CA CYS A 72 11.37 7.18 25.55
C CYS A 72 9.84 7.28 25.68
N VAL A 73 9.18 7.94 24.73
CA VAL A 73 7.72 8.08 24.73
C VAL A 73 7.07 6.68 24.75
N TYR A 74 7.74 5.69 24.14
CA TYR A 74 7.32 4.29 24.16
C TYR A 74 7.57 3.55 25.48
N ASP A 75 8.38 4.10 26.40
CA ASP A 75 8.63 3.51 27.72
C ASP A 75 7.44 3.75 28.66
N SER A 76 6.68 4.82 28.41
CA SER A 76 5.42 5.02 29.10
C SER A 76 4.40 3.95 28.70
N ALA A 77 4.00 3.14 29.68
CA ALA A 77 3.06 2.02 29.46
C ALA A 77 1.73 2.49 28.84
N GLY A 78 1.28 3.71 29.19
CA GLY A 78 0.05 4.29 28.65
C GLY A 78 0.15 4.59 27.15
N TYR A 79 1.23 5.22 26.70
CA TYR A 79 1.42 5.54 25.28
C TYR A 79 1.58 4.28 24.44
N SER A 80 2.40 3.34 24.92
CA SER A 80 2.62 2.06 24.24
C SER A 80 1.31 1.27 24.11
N LEU A 81 0.49 1.23 25.15
CA LEU A 81 -0.82 0.58 25.11
C LEU A 81 -1.77 1.29 24.13
N TYR A 82 -1.80 2.62 24.13
CA TYR A 82 -2.66 3.40 23.24
C TYR A 82 -2.28 3.21 21.76
N GLU A 83 -0.99 3.25 21.42
CA GLU A 83 -0.51 3.00 20.05
C GLU A 83 -0.78 1.55 19.62
N PHE A 84 -0.58 0.59 20.53
CA PHE A 84 -0.90 -0.83 20.27
C PHE A 84 -2.39 -1.04 20.01
N MET A 85 -3.27 -0.46 20.83
CA MET A 85 -4.72 -0.61 20.69
C MET A 85 -5.24 0.13 19.45
N SER A 86 -4.89 1.41 19.29
CA SER A 86 -5.40 2.25 18.20
C SER A 86 -4.79 1.89 16.84
N GLY A 87 -3.47 1.69 16.80
CA GLY A 87 -2.72 1.39 15.58
C GLY A 87 -2.66 -0.09 15.25
N GLY A 88 -2.55 -0.96 16.26
CA GLY A 88 -2.48 -2.40 16.07
C GLY A 88 -3.87 -3.02 15.93
N VAL A 89 -4.55 -3.15 17.08
CA VAL A 89 -5.78 -3.96 17.22
C VAL A 89 -6.93 -3.37 16.41
N LEU A 90 -7.26 -2.09 16.64
CA LEU A 90 -8.40 -1.44 15.99
C LEU A 90 -8.25 -1.42 14.46
N SER A 91 -7.06 -1.07 13.97
CA SER A 91 -6.80 -1.04 12.53
C SER A 91 -6.90 -2.44 11.91
N SER A 92 -6.41 -3.48 12.59
CA SER A 92 -6.49 -4.87 12.12
C SER A 92 -7.93 -5.37 12.05
N ILE A 93 -8.75 -5.03 13.05
CA ILE A 93 -10.19 -5.29 13.07
C ILE A 93 -10.87 -4.59 11.89
N CYS A 94 -10.65 -3.30 11.69
CA CYS A 94 -11.23 -2.54 10.58
C CYS A 94 -10.85 -3.14 9.21
N ILE A 95 -9.59 -3.53 9.03
CA ILE A 95 -9.11 -4.15 7.78
C ILE A 95 -9.76 -5.54 7.59
N GLY A 96 -9.82 -6.35 8.64
CA GLY A 96 -10.45 -7.68 8.62
C GLY A 96 -11.94 -7.61 8.28
N PHE A 97 -12.71 -6.85 9.04
CA PHE A 97 -14.14 -6.69 8.79
C PHE A 97 -14.43 -6.02 7.45
N GLY A 98 -13.69 -4.96 7.10
CA GLY A 98 -13.83 -4.27 5.82
C GLY A 98 -13.59 -5.20 4.63
N SER A 99 -12.52 -5.99 4.68
CA SER A 99 -12.16 -6.95 3.63
C SER A 99 -13.16 -8.11 3.52
N ALA A 100 -13.60 -8.69 4.65
CA ALA A 100 -14.61 -9.74 4.67
C ALA A 100 -15.95 -9.24 4.12
N PHE A 101 -16.40 -8.06 4.57
CA PHE A 101 -17.65 -7.45 4.11
C PHE A 101 -17.63 -7.16 2.60
N LEU A 102 -16.50 -6.69 2.08
CA LEU A 102 -16.28 -6.50 0.65
C LEU A 102 -16.46 -7.80 -0.14
N ILE A 103 -15.82 -8.89 0.29
CA ILE A 103 -15.93 -10.19 -0.38
C ILE A 103 -17.37 -10.68 -0.38
N ILE A 104 -18.04 -10.64 0.77
CA ILE A 104 -19.44 -11.06 0.91
C ILE A 104 -20.34 -10.26 -0.04
N ARG A 105 -20.23 -8.93 -0.03
CA ARG A 105 -21.03 -8.04 -0.89
C ARG A 105 -20.77 -8.30 -2.38
N ILE A 106 -19.53 -8.55 -2.77
CA ILE A 106 -19.17 -8.87 -4.16
C ILE A 106 -19.81 -10.18 -4.59
N ILE A 107 -19.82 -11.21 -3.73
CA ILE A 107 -20.48 -12.48 -4.01
C ILE A 107 -21.99 -12.28 -4.19
N ILE A 108 -22.63 -11.52 -3.30
CA ILE A 108 -24.06 -11.21 -3.38
C ILE A 108 -24.38 -10.43 -4.67
N GLN A 109 -23.57 -9.40 -4.99
CA GLN A 109 -23.80 -8.55 -6.15
C GLN A 109 -23.55 -9.30 -7.46
N LYS A 110 -22.57 -10.22 -7.49
CA LYS A 110 -22.35 -11.16 -8.60
C LYS A 110 -23.58 -12.03 -8.84
N ARG A 111 -24.19 -12.55 -7.77
CA ARG A 111 -25.42 -13.35 -7.86
C ARG A 111 -26.61 -12.52 -8.35
N ARG A 112 -26.74 -11.25 -7.92
CA ARG A 112 -27.88 -10.40 -8.28
C ARG A 112 -27.84 -9.82 -9.69
N LEU A 113 -26.67 -9.42 -10.21
CA LEU A 113 -26.64 -8.52 -11.36
C LEU A 113 -26.30 -9.15 -12.72
N GLN A 114 -25.78 -10.38 -12.84
CA GLN A 114 -25.48 -11.10 -14.10
C GLN A 114 -24.81 -10.31 -15.27
N GLN A 115 -24.41 -9.05 -15.09
CA GLN A 115 -23.90 -8.16 -16.14
C GLN A 115 -22.37 -8.25 -16.22
N GLN A 116 -21.87 -8.73 -17.35
CA GLN A 116 -20.44 -9.04 -17.53
C GLN A 116 -19.51 -7.82 -17.64
N VAL A 117 -20.01 -6.67 -18.11
CA VAL A 117 -19.14 -5.53 -18.47
C VAL A 117 -18.61 -4.79 -17.24
N HIS A 118 -19.47 -4.46 -16.27
CA HIS A 118 -19.04 -3.84 -15.02
C HIS A 118 -18.20 -4.78 -14.14
N TRP A 119 -18.42 -6.09 -14.25
CA TRP A 119 -17.73 -7.13 -13.46
C TRP A 119 -16.21 -7.14 -13.65
N ARG A 120 -15.71 -6.93 -14.88
CA ARG A 120 -14.26 -6.93 -15.15
C ARG A 120 -13.53 -5.79 -14.42
N ARG A 121 -14.19 -4.65 -14.21
CA ARG A 121 -13.62 -3.51 -13.47
C ARG A 121 -13.60 -3.77 -11.97
N TYR A 122 -14.72 -4.25 -11.41
CA TYR A 122 -14.81 -4.57 -9.98
C TYR A 122 -13.84 -5.68 -9.58
N ARG A 123 -13.74 -6.76 -10.37
CA ARG A 123 -12.83 -7.88 -10.09
C ARG A 123 -11.37 -7.44 -9.91
N LYS A 124 -10.86 -6.52 -10.73
CA LYS A 124 -9.47 -6.05 -10.64
C LYS A 124 -9.22 -5.26 -9.36
N MET A 125 -10.14 -4.37 -9.00
CA MET A 125 -10.05 -3.57 -7.78
C MET A 125 -10.16 -4.45 -6.53
N THR A 126 -11.01 -5.48 -6.57
CA THR A 126 -11.10 -6.49 -5.49
C THR A 126 -9.82 -7.29 -5.34
N ILE A 127 -9.22 -7.77 -6.44
CA ILE A 127 -7.96 -8.54 -6.38
C ILE A 127 -6.84 -7.70 -5.79
N GLN A 128 -6.74 -6.42 -6.16
CA GLN A 128 -5.80 -5.48 -5.57
C GLN A 128 -6.01 -5.34 -4.07
N LEU A 129 -7.26 -5.12 -3.65
CA LEU A 129 -7.57 -4.95 -2.25
C LEU A 129 -7.28 -6.24 -1.46
N LEU A 130 -7.65 -7.40 -2.01
CA LEU A 130 -7.39 -8.70 -1.41
C LEU A 130 -5.88 -8.92 -1.26
N SER A 131 -5.09 -8.62 -2.29
CA SER A 131 -3.63 -8.71 -2.25
C SER A 131 -3.04 -7.82 -1.15
N VAL A 132 -3.47 -6.56 -1.04
CA VAL A 132 -3.02 -5.65 0.02
C VAL A 132 -3.41 -6.17 1.40
N THR A 133 -4.63 -6.66 1.57
CA THR A 133 -5.09 -7.22 2.86
C THR A 133 -4.34 -8.47 3.24
N SER A 134 -4.03 -9.36 2.28
CA SER A 134 -3.24 -10.58 2.52
C SER A 134 -1.82 -10.25 2.95
N ILE A 135 -1.15 -9.31 2.25
CA ILE A 135 0.19 -8.84 2.64
C ILE A 135 0.16 -8.24 4.05
N PHE A 136 -0.85 -7.43 4.34
CA PHE A 136 -1.04 -6.86 5.68
C PHE A 136 -1.21 -7.95 6.74
N PHE A 137 -2.07 -8.95 6.52
CA PHE A 137 -2.25 -10.03 7.48
C PHE A 137 -0.99 -10.88 7.65
N ILE A 138 -0.27 -11.20 6.58
CA ILE A 138 0.95 -12.03 6.67
C ILE A 138 2.04 -11.31 7.47
N ILE A 139 2.22 -10.01 7.25
CA ILE A 139 3.36 -9.27 7.81
C ILE A 139 3.01 -8.59 9.14
N TYR A 140 1.80 -8.02 9.26
CA TYR A 140 1.41 -7.18 10.40
C TYR A 140 0.61 -7.92 11.48
N LEU A 141 -0.09 -9.02 11.14
CA LEU A 141 -0.84 -9.78 12.16
C LEU A 141 0.08 -10.49 13.18
N PRO A 142 1.20 -11.13 12.78
CA PRO A 142 2.08 -11.83 13.74
C PRO A 142 2.58 -10.96 14.91
N PRO A 143 3.11 -9.73 14.70
CA PRO A 143 3.54 -8.90 15.81
C PRO A 143 2.37 -8.43 16.70
N VAL A 144 1.17 -8.22 16.13
CA VAL A 144 -0.04 -7.90 16.93
C VAL A 144 -0.43 -9.08 17.82
N LEU A 145 -0.45 -10.30 17.27
CA LEU A 145 -0.77 -11.51 18.04
C LEU A 145 0.23 -11.74 19.18
N LEU A 146 1.53 -11.59 18.91
CA LEU A 146 2.56 -11.67 19.95
C LEU A 146 2.41 -10.60 21.02
N GLY A 147 2.03 -9.37 20.63
CA GLY A 147 1.70 -8.31 21.57
C GLY A 147 0.55 -8.69 22.50
N ILE A 148 -0.52 -9.29 21.95
CA ILE A 148 -1.65 -9.80 22.74
C ILE A 148 -1.18 -10.92 23.67
N SER A 149 -0.43 -11.90 23.17
CA SER A 149 0.09 -13.02 23.97
C SER A 149 0.94 -12.55 25.15
N LYS A 150 1.81 -11.55 24.95
CA LYS A 150 2.61 -10.96 26.04
C LYS A 150 1.73 -10.30 27.10
N LYS A 151 0.65 -9.60 26.70
CA LYS A 151 -0.31 -9.00 27.63
C LYS A 151 -1.15 -10.03 28.38
N LEU A 152 -1.32 -11.22 27.83
CA LEU A 152 -2.00 -12.35 28.47
C LEU A 152 -1.10 -13.15 29.43
N GLY A 153 0.14 -12.73 29.66
CA GLY A 153 1.04 -13.34 30.65
C GLY A 153 2.03 -14.36 30.07
N VAL A 154 2.15 -14.47 28.74
CA VAL A 154 3.21 -15.28 28.13
C VAL A 154 4.58 -14.63 28.43
N PRO A 155 5.59 -15.40 28.86
CA PRO A 155 6.92 -14.86 29.18
C PRO A 155 7.52 -14.06 28.03
N SER A 156 8.14 -12.92 28.35
CA SER A 156 8.72 -12.00 27.38
C SER A 156 9.89 -12.59 26.57
N SER A 157 10.51 -13.66 27.08
CA SER A 157 11.55 -14.43 26.39
C SER A 157 11.04 -15.22 25.19
N VAL A 158 9.75 -15.57 25.17
CA VAL A 158 9.16 -16.33 24.08
C VAL A 158 8.85 -15.39 22.93
N GLY A 159 9.64 -15.49 21.84
CA GLY A 159 9.43 -14.74 20.62
C GLY A 159 9.91 -13.27 20.67
N SER A 160 10.82 -12.91 21.58
CA SER A 160 11.49 -11.60 21.57
C SER A 160 12.19 -11.34 20.23
N ASP A 161 12.92 -12.35 19.74
CA ASP A 161 13.73 -12.24 18.53
C ASP A 161 12.81 -12.11 17.32
N TYR A 162 11.82 -12.99 17.22
CA TYR A 162 10.81 -12.93 16.16
C TYR A 162 10.06 -11.59 16.15
N SER A 163 9.68 -11.04 17.31
CA SER A 163 8.99 -9.76 17.41
C SER A 163 9.82 -8.62 16.83
N THR A 164 11.15 -8.67 16.99
CA THR A 164 12.07 -7.65 16.44
C THR A 164 12.12 -7.73 14.92
N TYR A 165 12.31 -8.94 14.37
CA TYR A 165 12.28 -9.16 12.92
C TYR A 165 10.92 -8.80 12.31
N ALA A 166 9.82 -9.22 12.93
CA ALA A 166 8.47 -8.95 12.43
C ALA A 166 8.15 -7.45 12.38
N ASN A 167 8.58 -6.69 13.39
CA ASN A 167 8.40 -5.24 13.42
C ASN A 167 9.28 -4.56 12.34
N PHE A 168 10.51 -5.05 12.13
CA PHE A 168 11.37 -4.59 11.05
C PHE A 168 10.73 -4.83 9.66
N PHE A 169 10.28 -6.06 9.38
CA PHE A 169 9.60 -6.40 8.13
C PHE A 169 8.30 -5.62 7.90
N SER A 170 7.59 -5.27 8.98
CA SER A 170 6.36 -4.46 8.90
C SER A 170 6.60 -3.08 8.30
N ASN A 171 7.80 -2.51 8.42
CA ASN A 171 8.13 -1.22 7.77
C ASN A 171 8.22 -1.34 6.25
N TYR A 172 8.64 -2.49 5.71
CA TYR A 172 8.73 -2.72 4.26
C TYR A 172 7.36 -2.80 3.57
N VAL A 173 6.28 -3.00 4.32
CA VAL A 173 4.93 -2.98 3.75
C VAL A 173 4.65 -1.62 3.10
N VAL A 174 5.21 -0.52 3.63
CA VAL A 174 5.07 0.82 3.05
C VAL A 174 5.65 0.85 1.63
N LEU A 175 6.80 0.22 1.43
CA LEU A 175 7.48 0.15 0.14
C LEU A 175 6.71 -0.74 -0.84
N LEU A 176 6.08 -1.81 -0.37
CA LEU A 176 5.28 -2.72 -1.22
C LEU A 176 3.92 -2.12 -1.63
N PHE A 177 3.39 -1.17 -0.86
CA PHE A 177 2.10 -0.55 -1.11
C PHE A 177 1.97 0.17 -2.47
N PRO A 178 2.91 1.02 -2.92
CA PRO A 178 2.86 1.63 -4.25
C PRO A 178 2.94 0.58 -5.35
N PHE A 179 3.73 -0.51 -5.21
CA PHE A 179 3.82 -1.55 -6.23
C PHE A 179 2.52 -2.32 -6.41
N THR A 180 1.85 -2.69 -5.30
CA THR A 180 0.53 -3.33 -5.34
C THR A 180 -0.53 -2.40 -5.97
N CYS A 181 -0.41 -1.09 -5.73
CA CYS A 181 -1.31 -0.10 -6.34
C CYS A 181 -1.03 0.15 -7.83
N LEU A 182 0.23 0.35 -8.21
CA LEU A 182 0.69 0.59 -9.58
C LEU A 182 0.42 -0.60 -10.49
N GLY A 183 0.65 -1.83 -10.01
CA GLY A 183 0.39 -3.06 -10.77
C GLY A 183 -1.07 -3.25 -11.18
N THR A 184 -2.00 -2.57 -10.51
CA THR A 184 -3.44 -2.72 -10.76
C THR A 184 -4.03 -1.58 -11.61
N LEU A 185 -3.31 -0.48 -11.83
CA LEU A 185 -3.77 0.62 -12.68
C LEU A 185 -3.82 0.18 -14.16
N PRO A 186 -5.02 0.00 -14.76
CA PRO A 186 -5.15 -0.53 -16.10
C PRO A 186 -4.55 0.43 -17.15
N GLN A 187 -4.62 1.73 -16.90
CA GLN A 187 -4.06 2.77 -17.77
C GLN A 187 -2.53 2.74 -17.80
N LEU A 188 -1.89 2.45 -16.67
CA LEU A 188 -0.44 2.37 -16.59
C LEU A 188 0.06 1.14 -17.36
N ARG A 189 -0.62 0.00 -17.22
CA ARG A 189 -0.27 -1.22 -17.98
C ARG A 189 -0.42 -1.04 -19.49
N THR A 190 -1.43 -0.32 -19.96
CA THR A 190 -1.53 0.02 -21.39
C THR A 190 -0.43 0.97 -21.81
N ARG A 191 -0.14 2.03 -21.05
CA ARG A 191 0.95 2.95 -21.39
C ARG A 191 2.33 2.29 -21.41
N VAL A 192 2.64 1.45 -20.44
CA VAL A 192 3.91 0.69 -20.39
C VAL A 192 4.01 -0.26 -21.59
N LYS A 193 2.93 -0.97 -21.96
CA LYS A 193 2.92 -1.80 -23.17
C LYS A 193 3.12 -0.99 -24.45
N THR A 194 2.53 0.20 -24.53
CA THR A 194 2.71 1.09 -25.68
C THR A 194 4.15 1.58 -25.77
N ILE A 195 4.76 1.97 -24.65
CA ILE A 195 6.17 2.38 -24.59
C ILE A 195 7.08 1.21 -24.99
N PHE A 196 6.85 0.01 -24.44
CA PHE A 196 7.63 -1.18 -24.80
C PHE A 196 7.49 -1.54 -26.28
N ARG A 197 6.29 -1.46 -26.86
CA ARG A 197 6.09 -1.67 -28.30
C ARG A 197 6.80 -0.60 -29.13
N PHE A 198 6.77 0.65 -28.69
CA PHE A 198 7.43 1.74 -29.39
C PHE A 198 8.96 1.59 -29.38
N CYS A 199 9.55 1.23 -28.24
CA CYS A 199 10.98 0.92 -28.15
C CYS A 199 11.37 -0.31 -28.99
N TYR A 200 10.53 -1.36 -28.99
CA TYR A 200 10.77 -2.56 -29.79
C TYR A 200 10.64 -2.29 -31.30
N GLN A 201 9.67 -1.48 -31.72
CA GLN A 201 9.50 -1.06 -33.12
C GLN A 201 10.63 -0.12 -33.59
N GLN A 202 11.14 0.76 -32.72
CA GLN A 202 12.32 1.57 -33.04
C GLN A 202 13.58 0.73 -33.27
N GLN A 203 13.73 -0.40 -32.57
CA GLN A 203 14.84 -1.33 -32.81
C GLN A 203 14.72 -2.05 -34.16
N GLN A 204 13.51 -2.39 -34.62
CA GLN A 204 13.33 -3.04 -35.93
C GLN A 204 13.51 -2.09 -37.12
N ASN A 205 13.16 -0.81 -37.00
CA ASN A 205 13.27 0.16 -38.10
C ASN A 205 14.68 0.73 -38.33
N ARG A 206 15.69 0.33 -37.54
CA ARG A 206 17.06 0.83 -37.69
C ARG A 206 17.95 -0.04 -38.60
N VAL A 207 17.38 -1.06 -39.25
CA VAL A 207 18.08 -1.89 -40.25
C VAL A 207 17.60 -1.49 -41.64
N VAL A 208 18.12 -0.38 -42.17
CA VAL A 208 17.90 0.00 -43.58
C VAL A 208 18.92 -0.76 -44.43
N PRO A 209 18.49 -1.63 -45.37
CA PRO A 209 19.42 -2.27 -46.29
C PRO A 209 20.01 -1.22 -47.23
N ILE A 210 21.34 -1.06 -47.20
CA ILE A 210 22.06 -0.19 -48.14
C ILE A 210 21.91 -0.78 -49.53
N THR A 211 21.05 -0.19 -50.35
CA THR A 211 20.94 -0.56 -51.77
C THR A 211 22.02 0.20 -52.52
N ILE A 212 23.16 -0.47 -52.76
CA ILE A 212 24.24 0.07 -53.59
C ILE A 212 23.74 0.09 -55.04
N THR A 213 23.32 1.26 -55.51
CA THR A 213 22.97 1.46 -56.92
C THR A 213 24.26 1.72 -57.71
N VAL A 214 24.74 0.68 -58.39
CA VAL A 214 25.87 0.79 -59.32
C VAL A 214 25.37 1.48 -60.60
N LYS A 215 25.86 2.69 -60.87
CA LYS A 215 25.58 3.43 -62.10
C LYS A 215 26.36 2.78 -63.26
N PRO A 216 25.71 2.36 -64.36
CA PRO A 216 26.42 1.82 -65.51
C PRO A 216 27.16 2.96 -66.24
N ILE A 217 28.44 2.71 -66.53
CA ILE A 217 29.33 3.58 -67.31
C ILE A 217 28.85 3.53 -68.76
N GLN A 218 28.35 4.64 -69.29
CA GLN A 218 28.07 4.78 -70.72
C GLN A 218 29.40 4.86 -71.47
N GLN A 219 29.73 3.81 -72.21
CA GLN A 219 30.79 3.82 -73.22
C GLN A 219 30.38 4.74 -74.38
N SER A 220 31.06 5.87 -74.49
CA SER A 220 31.08 6.74 -75.67
C SER A 220 31.72 5.99 -76.86
N ARG A 221 30.94 5.69 -77.89
CA ARG A 221 31.46 5.31 -79.21
C ARG A 221 31.86 6.59 -79.95
N VAL A 222 33.13 6.63 -80.35
CA VAL A 222 33.69 7.49 -81.39
C VAL A 222 33.68 6.69 -82.69
#